data_AF-A0A2E9IRM4-F1
#
_entry.id   AF-A0A2E9IRM4-F1
#
_cell.length_a   1.000
_cell.length_b   1.000
_cell.length_c   1.000
_cell.angle_alpha   90.00
_cell.angle_beta   90.00
_cell.angle_gamma   90.00
#
_symmetry.space_group_name_H-M   'P 1'
#
loop_
_entity.id
_entity.type
_entity.pdbx_description
1 polymer ?
#
loop_
_entity_poly.entity_id
_entity_poly.type
_entity_poly.pdbx_seq_one_letter_code
_entity_poly.pdbx_strand_id
1 'polypeptide(L)' 'MDTEQLKSDLECITGQRAMDAGDTMILVLARLDVVAEAVDLPIKLKHYLSQRSYVKALAWLEDPSIPHKV' A
#
# COMPACT_ATOMS: atom_id res chain seq x y z
N MET A 1 -5.39 -2.02 10.57
CA MET A 1 -4.47 -2.86 9.78
C MET A 1 -3.06 -2.50 10.19
N ASP A 2 -2.18 -3.48 10.38
CA ASP A 2 -0.78 -3.21 10.69
C ASP A 2 0.04 -2.98 9.41
N THR A 3 1.29 -2.57 9.60
CA THR A 3 2.24 -2.29 8.51
C THR A 3 2.58 -3.53 7.68
N GLU A 4 2.59 -4.71 8.30
CA GLU A 4 2.92 -5.97 7.62
C GLU A 4 1.82 -6.38 6.62
N GLN A 5 0.55 -6.26 7.02
CA GLN A 5 -0.55 -6.50 6.10
C GLN A 5 -0.57 -5.46 4.96
N LEU A 6 -0.25 -4.19 5.26
CA LEU A 6 -0.14 -3.15 4.23
C LEU A 6 0.95 -3.49 3.21
N LYS A 7 2.10 -3.95 3.69
CA LYS A 7 3.19 -4.41 2.85
C LYS A 7 2.76 -5.59 1.98
N SER A 8 2.12 -6.60 2.59
CA SER A 8 1.61 -7.78 1.87
C SER A 8 0.64 -7.41 0.76
N ASP A 9 -0.33 -6.53 1.04
CA ASP A 9 -1.31 -6.06 0.05
C ASP A 9 -0.63 -5.29 -1.09
N LEU A 10 0.37 -4.45 -0.77
CA LEU A 10 1.15 -3.71 -1.75
C LEU A 10 2.06 -4.61 -2.60
N GLU A 11 2.73 -5.60 -2.00
CA GLU A 11 3.52 -6.60 -2.72
C GLU A 11 2.62 -7.45 -3.63
N CYS A 12 1.42 -7.81 -3.18
CA CYS A 12 0.45 -8.55 -3.97
C CYS A 12 0.03 -7.75 -5.21
N ILE A 13 -0.38 -6.49 -5.05
CA ILE A 13 -0.88 -5.70 -6.19
C ILE A 13 0.20 -5.25 -7.16
N THR A 14 1.46 -5.19 -6.70
CA THR A 14 2.63 -4.91 -7.54
C THR A 14 3.26 -6.17 -8.13
N GLY A 15 2.69 -7.35 -7.86
CA GLY A 15 3.14 -8.63 -8.42
C GLY A 15 4.42 -9.18 -7.80
N GLN A 16 4.84 -8.66 -6.65
CA GLN A 16 6.00 -9.14 -5.89
C GLN A 16 5.67 -10.32 -4.97
N ARG A 17 4.38 -10.49 -4.63
CA ARG A 17 3.86 -11.61 -3.84
C ARG A 17 2.63 -12.21 -4.51
N ALA A 18 2.43 -13.52 -4.33
CA ALA A 18 1.17 -14.18 -4.69
C ALA A 18 0.02 -13.71 -3.79
N MET A 19 -1.21 -13.75 -4.30
CA MET A 19 -2.39 -13.47 -3.50
C MET A 19 -2.65 -14.62 -2.52
N ASP A 20 -3.06 -14.28 -1.30
CA ASP A 20 -3.41 -15.27 -0.29
C ASP A 20 -4.65 -16.08 -0.71
N ALA A 21 -4.72 -17.32 -0.24
CA ALA A 21 -5.83 -18.20 -0.56
C ALA A 21 -7.16 -17.62 -0.02
N GLY A 22 -8.10 -17.37 -0.92
CA GLY A 22 -9.42 -16.80 -0.58
C GLY A 22 -9.50 -15.28 -0.71
N ASP A 23 -8.37 -14.59 -0.91
CA ASP A 23 -8.39 -13.19 -1.30
C ASP A 23 -8.77 -13.03 -2.77
N THR A 24 -9.30 -11.84 -3.08
CA THR A 24 -9.49 -11.38 -4.46
C THR A 24 -8.83 -10.03 -4.62
N MET A 25 -8.48 -9.67 -5.85
CA MET A 25 -7.92 -8.35 -6.16
C MET A 25 -8.81 -7.20 -5.64
N ILE A 26 -10.13 -7.39 -5.69
CA ILE A 26 -11.11 -6.41 -5.21
C ILE A 26 -11.01 -6.23 -3.69
N LEU A 27 -10.83 -7.33 -2.94
CA LEU A 27 -10.67 -7.26 -1.48
C LEU A 27 -9.36 -6.57 -1.08
N VAL A 28 -8.26 -6.90 -1.77
CA VAL A 28 -6.96 -6.24 -1.57
C VAL A 28 -7.08 -4.73 -1.82
N LEU A 29 -7.68 -4.34 -2.94
CA LEU A 29 -7.92 -2.93 -3.27
C LEU A 29 -8.79 -2.22 -2.24
N ALA A 30 -9.87 -2.85 -1.78
CA ALA A 30 -10.76 -2.28 -0.78
C ALA A 30 -10.04 -2.05 0.56
N ARG A 31 -9.14 -2.97 0.98
CA ARG A 31 -8.31 -2.76 2.17
C ARG A 31 -7.38 -1.56 2.01
N LEU A 32 -6.74 -1.42 0.85
CA LEU A 32 -5.87 -0.28 0.54
C LEU A 32 -6.63 1.05 0.53
N ASP A 33 -7.86 1.08 0.01
CA ASP A 33 -8.72 2.25 0.02
C ASP A 33 -9.10 2.67 1.45
N VAL A 34 -9.47 1.71 2.31
CA VAL A 34 -9.74 1.97 3.75
C VAL A 34 -8.51 2.55 4.45
N VAL A 35 -7.31 2.07 4.12
CA VAL A 35 -6.06 2.56 4.72
C VAL A 35 -5.73 3.96 4.23
N ALA A 36 -6.01 4.28 2.97
CA ALA A 36 -5.84 5.63 2.43
C ALA A 36 -6.69 6.67 3.19
N GLU A 37 -7.80 6.24 3.79
CA GLU A 37 -8.67 7.11 4.59
C GLU A 37 -8.23 7.25 6.05
N ALA A 38 -7.33 6.40 6.54
CA ALA A 38 -6.89 6.41 7.93
C ALA A 38 -6.32 7.78 8.37
N VAL A 39 -6.63 8.16 9.62
CA VAL A 39 -6.23 9.45 10.21
C VAL A 39 -4.75 9.47 10.59
N ASP A 40 -4.24 8.36 11.11
CA ASP A 40 -2.87 8.26 11.65
C ASP A 40 -1.83 7.79 10.62
N LEU A 41 -2.19 7.78 9.34
CA LEU A 41 -1.28 7.39 8.27
C LEU A 41 -0.32 8.53 7.91
N PRO A 42 1.00 8.29 7.77
CA PRO A 42 1.94 9.30 7.30
C PRO A 42 1.46 9.97 6.00
N ILE A 43 1.52 11.31 5.95
CA ILE A 43 0.97 12.12 4.84
C ILE A 43 1.46 11.64 3.46
N LYS A 44 2.74 11.27 3.35
CA LYS A 44 3.31 10.75 2.09
C LYS A 44 2.70 9.42 1.67
N LEU A 45 2.56 8.48 2.60
CA LEU A 45 1.97 7.18 2.34
C LEU A 45 0.50 7.32 1.97
N LYS A 46 -0.23 8.18 2.70
CA LYS A 46 -1.62 8.56 2.39
C LYS A 46 -1.74 9.10 0.97
N HIS A 47 -0.87 10.05 0.59
CA HIS A 47 -0.84 10.61 -0.75
C HIS A 47 -0.65 9.54 -1.84
N TYR A 48 0.32 8.63 -1.68
CA TYR A 48 0.54 7.58 -2.66
C TYR A 48 -0.64 6.61 -2.77
N LEU A 49 -1.23 6.19 -1.64
CA LEU A 49 -2.39 5.30 -1.64
C LEU A 49 -3.61 5.97 -2.28
N SER A 50 -3.91 7.23 -1.97
CA SER A 50 -5.01 7.98 -2.58
C SER A 50 -4.86 8.19 -4.09
N GLN A 51 -3.62 8.17 -4.61
CA GLN A 51 -3.33 8.25 -6.06
C GLN A 51 -3.21 6.86 -6.71
N ARG A 52 -3.47 5.77 -5.97
CA ARG A 52 -3.23 4.38 -6.39
C ARG A 52 -1.80 4.14 -6.91
N SER A 53 -0.84 4.90 -6.38
CA SER A 53 0.58 4.80 -6.72
C SER A 53 1.24 3.71 -5.88
N TYR A 54 0.78 2.47 -6.03
CA TYR A 54 1.14 1.35 -5.14
C TYR A 54 2.64 1.02 -5.14
N VAL A 55 3.31 1.17 -6.28
CA VAL A 55 4.78 1.01 -6.36
C VAL A 55 5.51 2.05 -5.51
N LYS A 56 5.06 3.32 -5.56
CA LYS A 56 5.66 4.40 -4.74
C LYS A 56 5.31 4.23 -3.26
N ALA A 57 4.10 3.76 -2.96
CA ALA A 57 3.69 3.43 -1.60
C ALA A 57 4.55 2.31 -1.00
N LEU A 58 4.79 1.23 -1.77
CA LEU A 58 5.63 0.11 -1.35
C LEU A 58 7.08 0.56 -1.13
N ALA A 59 7.68 1.26 -2.10
CA ALA A 59 9.04 1.77 -1.96
C ALA A 59 9.20 2.71 -0.75
N TRP A 60 8.21 3.55 -0.47
CA TRP A 60 8.22 4.42 0.70
C TRP A 60 8.09 3.63 2.02
N LEU A 61 7.30 2.56 2.02
CA LEU A 61 7.12 1.70 3.19
C LEU A 61 8.40 0.91 3.52
N GLU A 62 9.17 0.52 2.50
CA GLU A 62 10.47 -0.13 2.65
C GLU A 62 11.57 0.84 3.11
N ASP A 63 11.58 2.05 2.57
CA ASP A 63 12.51 3.11 2.98
C ASP A 63 11.85 4.50 2.91
N PRO A 64 11.37 5.01 4.06
CA PRO A 64 10.74 6.33 4.16
C PRO A 64 11.67 7.51 3.84
N SER A 65 12.99 7.28 3.80
CA SER A 65 14.00 8.29 3.49
C SER A 65 14.15 8.55 1.98
N ILE A 66 13.62 7.66 1.13
CA ILE A 66 13.70 7.80 -0.32
C ILE A 66 13.01 9.11 -0.75
N PRO A 67 13.72 10.01 -1.45
CA PRO A 67 13.15 11.27 -1.89
C PRO A 67 12.00 11.04 -2.88
N HIS A 68 10.92 11.81 -2.71
CA HIS A 68 9.79 11.82 -3.64
C HIS A 68 10.27 12.37 -4.98
N LYS A 69 10.58 11.50 -5.93
CA LYS A 69 10.74 11.89 -7.32
C LYS A 69 9.33 12.01 -7.92
N VAL A 70 8.90 13.26 -8.05
CA VAL A 70 7.70 13.67 -8.81
C VAL A 70 7.85 13.22 -10.26
#